data_AF-A0A109LM94-F1
#
_entry.id   AF-A0A109LM94-F1
#
_cell.length_a   1.000
_cell.length_b   1.000
_cell.length_c   1.000
_cell.angle_alpha   90.00
_cell.angle_beta   90.00
_cell.angle_gamma   90.00
#
_symmetry.space_group_name_H-M   'P 1'
#
loop_
_entity.id
_entity.type
_entity.pdbx_description
1 polymer ?
#
loop_
_entity_poly.entity_id
_entity_poly.type
_entity_poly.pdbx_seq_one_letter_code
_entity_poly.pdbx_strand_id
1 'polypeptide(L)'
;MPGGDYSAKVGSQTLPVKLAADHYYTLVNSGSGQPQLIEEPPFKNKQKSLVRVQNLSDKALTLKTADGKTDVVKSVAAKGRGEREINPVKVSLALYDGDKKVGDVKPVALERGEAAVLYVTGSGSSLSPVWVKRPVSTR
;
A
#
# COMPACT_ATOMS: atom_id res chain seq x y z
N MET A 1 0.40 15.36 -11.87
CA MET A 1 0.05 15.63 -13.28
C MET A 1 -1.21 16.48 -13.29
N PRO A 2 -1.46 17.32 -14.31
CA PRO A 2 -2.76 17.97 -14.47
C PRO A 2 -3.89 16.94 -14.46
N GLY A 3 -5.09 17.37 -14.07
CA GLY A 3 -6.27 16.53 -14.22
C GLY A 3 -6.59 16.31 -15.70
N GLY A 4 -6.98 15.10 -16.07
CA GLY A 4 -7.29 14.77 -17.46
C GLY A 4 -7.37 13.27 -17.74
N ASP A 5 -7.70 12.96 -19.00
CA ASP A 5 -7.70 11.62 -19.54
C ASP A 5 -6.35 11.35 -20.22
N TYR A 6 -5.69 10.27 -19.81
CA TYR A 6 -4.37 9.86 -20.29
C TYR A 6 -4.37 8.38 -20.67
N SER A 7 -3.27 7.95 -21.26
CA SER A 7 -2.98 6.55 -21.56
C SER A 7 -1.70 6.14 -20.84
N ALA A 8 -1.77 5.13 -19.99
CA ALA A 8 -0.61 4.58 -19.30
C ALA A 8 -0.13 3.33 -20.02
N LYS A 9 1.18 3.26 -20.29
CA LYS A 9 1.81 2.10 -20.92
C LYS A 9 2.69 1.36 -19.92
N VAL A 10 2.42 0.07 -19.74
CA VAL A 10 3.17 -0.84 -18.86
C VAL A 10 3.63 -2.04 -19.70
N GLY A 11 4.91 -2.05 -20.07
CA GLY A 11 5.41 -3.03 -21.04
C GLY A 11 4.66 -2.92 -22.38
N SER A 12 4.00 -4.01 -22.79
CA SER A 12 3.16 -4.07 -24.00
C SER A 12 1.69 -3.67 -23.76
N GLN A 13 1.27 -3.50 -22.50
CA GLN A 13 -0.12 -3.17 -22.16
C GLN A 13 -0.32 -1.65 -22.15
N THR A 14 -1.46 -1.22 -22.66
CA THR A 14 -1.90 0.18 -22.66
C THR A 14 -3.26 0.25 -22.00
N LEU A 15 -3.43 1.11 -21.00
CA LEU A 15 -4.71 1.33 -20.32
C LEU A 15 -5.12 2.81 -20.31
N PRO A 16 -6.41 3.12 -20.51
CA PRO A 16 -6.92 4.45 -20.25
C PRO A 16 -6.87 4.73 -18.75
N VAL A 17 -6.37 5.91 -18.37
CA VAL A 17 -6.31 6.37 -16.98
C VAL A 17 -6.89 7.77 -16.88
N LYS A 18 -7.76 7.98 -15.89
CA LYS A 18 -8.34 9.28 -15.59
C LYS A 18 -7.73 9.79 -14.29
N LEU A 19 -7.08 10.94 -14.37
CA LEU A 19 -6.42 11.56 -13.22
C LEU A 19 -7.18 12.82 -12.82
N ALA A 20 -7.45 12.98 -11.54
CA ALA A 20 -7.89 14.25 -10.96
C ALA A 20 -6.68 15.07 -10.51
N ALA A 21 -6.79 16.40 -10.59
CA ALA A 21 -5.77 17.32 -10.09
C ALA A 21 -5.70 17.24 -8.56
N ASP A 22 -4.51 17.37 -7.98
CA ASP A 22 -4.26 17.27 -6.52
C ASP A 22 -4.56 15.91 -5.88
N HIS A 23 -4.67 14.85 -6.70
CA HIS A 23 -4.75 13.46 -6.23
C HIS A 23 -3.45 12.70 -6.47
N TYR A 24 -3.23 11.66 -5.67
CA TYR A 24 -2.12 10.74 -5.82
C TYR A 24 -2.63 9.42 -6.40
N TYR A 25 -1.91 8.89 -7.37
CA TYR A 25 -2.24 7.63 -8.02
C TYR A 25 -1.01 6.74 -8.10
N THR A 26 -1.21 5.46 -7.83
CA THR A 26 -0.21 4.42 -7.99
C THR A 26 -0.72 3.43 -9.03
N LEU A 27 0.09 3.20 -10.07
CA LEU A 27 -0.19 2.20 -11.09
C LEU A 27 0.47 0.89 -10.68
N VAL A 28 -0.33 -0.14 -10.42
CA VAL A 28 0.16 -1.44 -9.97
C VAL A 28 0.11 -2.45 -11.10
N ASN A 29 1.25 -3.06 -11.39
CA ASN A 29 1.35 -4.23 -12.25
C ASN A 29 1.67 -5.48 -11.42
N SER A 30 0.70 -6.39 -11.31
CA SER A 30 0.84 -7.66 -10.58
C SER A 30 1.49 -8.78 -11.39
N GLY A 31 1.87 -8.53 -12.66
CA GLY A 31 2.42 -9.55 -13.57
C GLY A 31 1.36 -10.51 -14.15
N SER A 32 0.21 -10.64 -13.49
CA SER A 32 -1.00 -11.29 -14.01
C SER A 32 -2.11 -10.25 -14.22
N GLY A 33 -2.76 -10.28 -15.38
CA GLY A 33 -3.92 -9.43 -15.69
C GLY A 33 -3.57 -8.04 -16.21
N GLN A 34 -4.55 -7.13 -16.21
CA GLN A 34 -4.34 -5.73 -16.58
C GLN A 34 -3.81 -4.92 -15.40
N PRO A 35 -2.90 -3.94 -15.62
CA PRO A 35 -2.45 -3.04 -14.56
C PRO A 35 -3.62 -2.26 -13.96
N GLN A 36 -3.53 -1.96 -12.68
CA GLN A 36 -4.59 -1.30 -11.92
C GLN A 36 -4.14 0.09 -11.50
N LEU A 37 -4.94 1.11 -11.81
CA LEU A 37 -4.75 2.45 -11.28
C LEU A 37 -5.45 2.55 -9.92
N ILE A 38 -4.68 2.88 -8.88
CA ILE A 38 -5.19 2.98 -7.52
C ILE A 38 -5.00 4.41 -7.04
N GLU A 39 -6.10 5.05 -6.68
CA GLU A 39 -6.08 6.36 -6.05
C GLU A 39 -5.72 6.24 -4.56
N GLU A 40 -4.80 7.09 -4.12
CA GLU A 40 -4.38 7.19 -2.74
C GLU A 40 -4.94 8.47 -2.11
N PRO A 41 -5.85 8.37 -1.11
CA PRO A 41 -6.31 9.52 -0.38
C PRO A 41 -5.15 10.33 0.24
N PRO A 42 -5.23 11.67 0.23
CA PRO A 42 -4.24 12.52 0.87
C PRO A 42 -4.20 12.25 2.37
N PHE A 43 -2.99 12.23 2.94
CA PHE A 43 -2.80 12.17 4.39
C PHE A 43 -2.46 13.56 4.90
N LYS A 44 -3.26 14.09 5.83
CA LYS A 44 -3.18 15.49 6.26
C LYS A 44 -2.60 15.65 7.67
N ASN A 45 -2.50 14.58 8.46
CA ASN A 45 -1.99 14.66 9.83
C ASN A 45 -0.46 14.81 9.83
N LYS A 46 0.03 15.97 10.26
CA LYS A 46 1.46 16.29 10.30
C LYS A 46 2.19 15.79 11.55
N GLN A 47 1.48 15.25 12.54
CA GLN A 47 2.05 14.79 13.82
C GLN A 47 2.23 13.27 13.89
N LYS A 48 1.50 12.53 13.05
CA LYS A 48 1.53 11.07 12.95
C LYS A 48 2.05 10.64 11.59
N SER A 49 2.30 9.35 11.46
CA SER A 49 2.55 8.69 10.17
C SER A 49 1.34 7.82 9.84
N LEU A 50 0.98 7.69 8.57
CA LEU A 50 -0.05 6.76 8.11
C LEU A 50 0.60 5.48 7.59
N VAL A 51 0.18 4.33 8.11
CA VAL A 51 0.42 3.04 7.48
C VAL A 51 -0.86 2.60 6.81
N ARG A 52 -0.79 2.39 5.49
CA ARG A 52 -1.91 1.86 4.70
C ARG A 52 -1.51 0.51 4.11
N VAL A 53 -2.44 -0.43 4.11
CA VAL A 53 -2.34 -1.70 3.37
C VAL A 53 -3.33 -1.65 2.23
N GLN A 54 -2.82 -1.72 1.01
CA GLN A 54 -3.60 -1.94 -0.20
C GLN A 54 -3.50 -3.42 -0.56
N ASN A 55 -4.49 -4.20 -0.11
CA ASN A 55 -4.51 -5.63 -0.31
C ASN A 55 -5.10 -5.94 -1.68
N LEU A 56 -4.25 -6.30 -2.63
CA LEU A 56 -4.64 -6.72 -3.99
C LEU A 56 -4.56 -8.24 -4.15
N SER A 57 -4.37 -8.99 -3.07
CA SER A 57 -4.37 -10.45 -3.08
C SER A 57 -5.79 -11.03 -3.05
N ASP A 58 -5.86 -12.36 -2.99
CA ASP A 58 -7.08 -13.16 -2.90
C ASP A 58 -7.48 -13.54 -1.46
N LYS A 59 -6.76 -13.04 -0.45
CA LYS A 59 -6.98 -13.38 0.97
C LYS A 59 -7.16 -12.16 1.84
N ALA A 60 -7.79 -12.35 2.99
CA ALA A 60 -7.75 -11.35 4.05
C ALA A 60 -6.37 -11.35 4.71
N LEU A 61 -5.80 -10.17 4.95
CA LEU A 61 -4.46 -10.03 5.50
C LEU A 61 -4.43 -9.00 6.63
N THR A 62 -3.69 -9.30 7.68
CA THR A 62 -3.41 -8.39 8.79
C THR A 62 -1.94 -7.99 8.75
N LEU A 63 -1.64 -6.70 8.92
CA LEU A 63 -0.27 -6.23 9.08
C LEU A 63 0.01 -6.14 10.59
N LYS A 64 0.91 -6.99 11.08
CA LYS A 64 1.30 -7.03 12.50
C LYS A 64 2.76 -6.62 12.67
N THR A 65 3.16 -6.37 13.92
CA THR A 65 4.58 -6.41 14.29
C THR A 65 5.17 -7.77 13.93
N ALA A 66 6.46 -7.83 13.62
CA ALA A 66 7.10 -9.07 13.15
C ALA A 66 7.07 -10.23 14.17
N ASP A 67 6.85 -9.92 15.46
CA ASP A 67 6.64 -10.88 16.55
C ASP A 67 5.16 -11.34 16.69
N GLY A 68 4.25 -10.80 15.87
CA GLY A 68 2.84 -11.16 15.79
C GLY A 68 1.96 -10.63 16.92
N LYS A 69 2.50 -9.90 17.90
CA LYS A 69 1.78 -9.52 19.12
C LYS A 69 0.84 -8.34 18.94
N THR A 70 1.17 -7.42 18.03
CA THR A 70 0.41 -6.19 17.84
C THR A 70 -0.05 -6.06 16.40
N ASP A 71 -1.36 -6.01 16.21
CA ASP A 71 -1.97 -5.62 14.94
C ASP A 71 -1.68 -4.14 14.68
N VAL A 72 -0.97 -3.84 13.58
CA VAL A 72 -0.73 -2.47 13.11
C VAL A 72 -1.87 -2.04 12.20
N VAL A 73 -2.20 -2.81 11.17
CA VAL A 73 -3.44 -2.64 10.40
C VAL A 73 -4.26 -3.90 10.56
N LYS A 74 -5.47 -3.76 11.10
CA LYS A 74 -6.42 -4.85 11.33
C LYS A 74 -6.77 -5.55 10.01
N SER A 75 -7.35 -6.75 10.12
CA SER A 75 -7.70 -7.61 8.97
C SER A 75 -8.31 -6.82 7.80
N VAL A 76 -7.57 -6.79 6.69
CA VAL A 76 -7.93 -6.15 5.44
C VAL A 76 -8.42 -7.22 4.49
N ALA A 77 -9.69 -7.15 4.10
CA ALA A 77 -10.29 -8.10 3.17
C ALA A 77 -9.51 -8.20 1.85
N ALA A 78 -9.68 -9.32 1.14
CA ALA A 78 -9.17 -9.49 -0.21
C ALA A 78 -9.67 -8.34 -1.10
N LYS A 79 -8.78 -7.81 -1.96
CA LYS A 79 -9.07 -6.63 -2.81
C LYS A 79 -9.49 -5.38 -2.02
N GLY A 80 -9.19 -5.33 -0.72
CA GLY A 80 -9.56 -4.27 0.19
C GLY A 80 -8.43 -3.29 0.54
N ARG A 81 -8.77 -2.30 1.35
CA ARG A 81 -7.85 -1.31 1.89
C ARG A 81 -8.10 -1.13 3.39
N GLY A 82 -7.03 -1.07 4.16
CA GLY A 82 -7.06 -0.72 5.59
C GLY A 82 -5.92 0.22 5.94
N GLU A 83 -6.09 1.02 6.99
CA GLU A 83 -5.08 1.99 7.38
C GLU A 83 -5.09 2.30 8.88
N ARG A 84 -3.97 2.79 9.39
CA ARG A 84 -3.82 3.25 10.77
C ARG A 84 -2.80 4.37 10.85
N GLU A 85 -3.14 5.39 11.62
CA GLU A 85 -2.17 6.40 12.06
C GLU A 85 -1.36 5.87 13.25
N ILE A 86 -0.03 5.97 13.16
CA ILE A 86 0.89 5.55 14.21
C ILE A 86 1.92 6.64 14.49
N ASN A 87 2.64 6.51 15.61
CA ASN A 87 3.78 7.37 15.89
C ASN A 87 4.91 7.09 14.88
N PRO A 88 5.73 8.11 14.54
CA PRO A 88 6.90 7.94 13.67
C PRO A 88 7.93 7.05 14.37
N VAL A 89 8.06 5.81 13.92
CA VAL A 89 8.99 4.83 14.47
C VAL A 89 9.54 3.95 13.35
N LYS A 90 10.73 3.41 13.56
CA LYS A 90 11.23 2.29 12.75
C LYS A 90 10.65 1.01 13.34
N VAL A 91 9.92 0.25 12.53
CA VAL A 91 9.22 -0.95 12.98
C VAL A 91 9.42 -2.10 12.01
N SER A 92 9.68 -3.29 12.55
CA SER A 92 9.68 -4.54 11.79
C SER A 92 8.27 -5.08 11.73
N LEU A 93 7.76 -5.31 10.52
CA LEU A 93 6.38 -5.69 10.27
C LEU A 93 6.32 -6.98 9.47
N ALA A 94 5.19 -7.68 9.56
CA ALA A 94 4.92 -8.87 8.78
C ALA A 94 3.43 -9.00 8.46
N LEU A 95 3.14 -9.70 7.35
CA LEU A 95 1.79 -10.05 6.95
C LEU A 95 1.36 -11.35 7.61
N TYR A 96 0.11 -11.39 8.04
CA TYR A 96 -0.54 -12.53 8.66
C TYR A 96 -1.88 -12.85 7.98
N ASP A 97 -2.15 -14.15 7.82
CA ASP A 97 -3.45 -14.72 7.45
C ASP A 97 -4.02 -15.40 8.71
N GLY A 98 -4.94 -14.71 9.39
CA GLY A 98 -5.30 -15.03 10.77
C GLY A 98 -4.10 -14.94 11.72
N ASP A 99 -3.74 -16.08 12.32
CA ASP A 99 -2.57 -16.20 13.21
C ASP A 99 -1.32 -16.72 12.49
N LYS A 100 -1.45 -17.14 11.23
CA LYS A 100 -0.32 -17.65 10.46
C LYS A 100 0.45 -16.49 9.83
N LYS A 101 1.75 -16.38 10.15
CA LYS A 101 2.66 -15.48 9.45
C LYS A 101 2.84 -15.96 8.01
N VAL A 102 2.54 -15.10 7.04
CA VAL A 102 2.66 -15.41 5.59
C VAL A 102 3.89 -14.79 4.94
N GLY A 103 4.47 -13.75 5.57
CA GLY A 103 5.75 -13.21 5.12
C GLY A 103 6.18 -11.97 5.90
N ASP A 104 7.49 -11.82 6.07
CA ASP A 104 8.07 -10.55 6.54
C ASP A 104 7.96 -9.49 5.44
N VAL A 105 7.77 -8.23 5.83
CA VAL A 105 7.88 -7.11 4.91
C VAL A 105 9.18 -6.37 5.17
N LYS A 106 9.72 -5.72 4.13
CA LYS A 106 10.92 -4.90 4.29
C LYS A 106 10.67 -3.85 5.40
N PRO A 107 11.64 -3.62 6.31
CA PRO A 107 11.53 -2.57 7.30
C PRO A 107 11.26 -1.23 6.65
N VAL A 108 10.35 -0.46 7.25
CA VAL A 108 10.00 0.89 6.80
C VAL A 108 10.27 1.87 7.93
N ALA A 109 11.01 2.94 7.64
CA ALA A 109 11.12 4.08 8.54
C ALA A 109 9.90 4.97 8.31
N LEU A 110 9.16 5.32 9.35
CA LEU A 110 7.96 6.16 9.21
C LEU A 110 8.23 7.53 9.80
N GLU A 111 8.04 8.57 9.00
CA GLU A 111 8.26 9.96 9.40
C GLU A 111 6.93 10.69 9.62
N ARG A 112 6.96 11.78 10.39
CA ARG A 112 5.76 12.57 10.67
C ARG A 112 5.23 13.20 9.39
N GLY A 113 3.92 13.17 9.20
CA GLY A 113 3.29 13.67 7.98
C GLY A 113 3.45 12.74 6.78
N GLU A 114 4.14 11.62 6.92
CA GLU A 114 4.33 10.67 5.84
C GLU A 114 3.22 9.61 5.84
N ALA A 115 2.82 9.18 4.65
CA ALA A 115 2.06 7.96 4.46
C ALA A 115 2.89 6.95 3.69
N ALA A 116 3.07 5.78 4.29
CA ALA A 116 3.63 4.61 3.64
C ALA A 116 2.49 3.64 3.30
N VAL A 117 2.41 3.24 2.04
CA VAL A 117 1.41 2.31 1.53
C VAL A 117 2.10 0.99 1.20
N LEU A 118 1.67 -0.08 1.86
CA LEU A 118 2.08 -1.44 1.54
C LEU A 118 1.10 -2.00 0.50
N TYR A 119 1.57 -2.15 -0.73
CA TYR A 119 0.84 -2.86 -1.78
C TYR A 119 1.15 -4.35 -1.67
N VAL A 120 0.10 -5.17 -1.55
CA VAL A 120 0.26 -6.63 -1.48
C VAL A 120 -0.38 -7.24 -2.72
N THR A 121 0.43 -7.74 -3.64
CA THR A 121 -0.02 -8.46 -4.85
C THR A 121 0.25 -9.95 -4.72
N GLY A 122 -0.19 -10.72 -5.72
CA GLY A 122 -0.05 -12.19 -5.75
C GLY A 122 -1.27 -12.91 -5.21
N SER A 123 -1.18 -14.23 -5.11
CA SER A 123 -2.26 -15.12 -4.70
C SER A 123 -1.75 -16.34 -3.94
N GLY A 124 -2.63 -17.01 -3.20
CA GLY A 124 -2.30 -18.25 -2.51
C GLY A 124 -1.17 -18.08 -1.47
N SER A 125 -0.02 -18.72 -1.72
CA SER A 125 1.20 -18.62 -0.89
C SER A 125 2.26 -17.68 -1.47
N SER A 126 2.05 -17.15 -2.68
CA SER A 126 2.99 -16.30 -3.40
C SER A 126 2.56 -14.84 -3.30
N LEU A 127 2.74 -14.25 -2.12
CA LEU A 127 2.47 -12.83 -1.89
C LEU A 127 3.72 -11.98 -2.15
N SER A 128 3.51 -10.82 -2.78
CA SER A 128 4.55 -9.85 -3.12
C SER A 128 4.26 -8.50 -2.47
N PRO A 129 4.67 -8.29 -1.21
CA PRO A 129 4.52 -7.01 -0.52
C PRO A 129 5.57 -5.97 -0.96
N VAL A 130 5.12 -4.78 -1.35
CA VAL A 130 5.98 -3.66 -1.76
C VAL A 130 5.55 -2.38 -1.03
N TRP A 131 6.49 -1.73 -0.35
CA TRP A 131 6.29 -0.40 0.21
C TRP A 131 6.41 0.67 -0.86
N VAL A 132 5.42 1.54 -0.91
CA VAL A 132 5.43 2.79 -1.67
C VAL A 132 5.33 3.92 -0.65
N LYS A 133 6.35 4.76 -0.63
CA LYS A 133 6.37 6.00 0.15
C LYS A 133 6.09 7.14 -0.80
N ARG A 134 5.19 8.03 -0.41
CA ARG A 134 5.00 9.27 -1.15
C ARG A 134 6.24 10.13 -0.93
N PRO A 135 6.81 10.74 -1.99
CA PRO A 135 7.81 11.78 -1.80
C PRO A 135 7.16 12.88 -0.94
N VAL A 136 7.75 13.19 0.21
CA VAL A 136 7.38 14.41 0.93
C VAL A 136 7.67 15.57 -0.01
N SER A 137 6.63 16.32 -0.40
CA SER A 137 6.86 17.61 -1.07
C SER A 137 7.63 18.48 -0.08
N THR A 138 8.93 18.59 -0.31
CA THR A 138 9.75 19.68 0.23
C THR A 138 9.25 20.95 -0.44
N ARG A 139 8.22 21.55 0.16
CA ARG A 139 7.91 22.96 -0.07
C ARG A 139 8.86 23.80 0.77
#